data_AF-A0A662VSM9-F1
#
_entry.id   AF-A0A662VSM9-F1
#
_cell.length_a   1.000
_cell.length_b   1.000
_cell.length_c   1.000
_cell.angle_alpha   90.00
_cell.angle_beta   90.00
_cell.angle_gamma   90.00
#
_symmetry.space_group_name_H-M   'P 1'
#
loop_
_entity.id
_entity.type
_entity.pdbx_description
1 polymer ?
#
loop_
_entity_poly.entity_id
_entity_poly.type
_entity_poly.pdbx_seq_one_letter_code
_entity_poly.pdbx_strand_id
1 'polypeptide(L)'
;MQKLSLREGLQELEKGNNEFYLEVDLLGIEERGITQRGNIFVRVNVKDEETTATLVVWGSSENKYNVEVVEREPEKIRILRPVRPSHWARTGYKVDLWAHERVTRIEEV
;
A
#
# COMPACT_ATOMS: atom_id res chain seq x y z
N MET A 1 13.25 4.40 10.77
CA MET A 1 12.75 3.06 10.40
C MET A 1 13.79 2.34 9.59
N GLN A 2 13.87 1.02 9.69
CA GLN A 2 14.69 0.19 8.81
C GLN A 2 13.97 -0.06 7.48
N LYS A 3 14.75 -0.20 6.39
CA LYS A 3 14.26 -0.72 5.11
C LYS A 3 14.13 -2.24 5.22
N LEU A 4 13.04 -2.80 4.73
CA LEU A 4 12.91 -4.23 4.46
C LEU A 4 12.67 -4.45 2.97
N SER A 5 13.04 -5.63 2.47
CA SER A 5 12.51 -6.09 1.18
C SER A 5 11.00 -6.28 1.27
N LEU A 6 10.29 -6.26 0.14
CA LEU A 6 8.85 -6.52 0.10
C LEU A 6 8.50 -7.87 0.73
N ARG A 7 9.29 -8.91 0.45
CA ARG A 7 9.10 -10.24 1.02
C ARG A 7 9.20 -10.25 2.53
N GLU A 8 10.24 -9.65 3.10
CA GLU A 8 10.44 -9.56 4.54
C GLU A 8 9.35 -8.70 5.19
N GLY A 9 8.99 -7.58 4.56
CA GLY A 9 7.91 -6.71 5.02
C GLY A 9 6.58 -7.44 5.17
N LEU A 10 6.19 -8.23 4.16
CA LEU A 10 4.98 -9.04 4.23
C LEU A 10 5.03 -10.05 5.39
N GLN A 11 6.18 -10.66 5.65
CA GLN A 11 6.35 -11.58 6.80
C GLN A 11 6.25 -10.86 8.14
N GLU A 12 6.78 -9.65 8.26
CA GLU A 12 6.69 -8.84 9.48
C GLU A 12 5.25 -8.36 9.74
N LEU A 13 4.50 -8.01 8.70
CA LEU A 13 3.07 -7.69 8.81
C LEU A 13 2.27 -8.87 9.38
N GLU A 14 2.59 -10.11 9.01
CA GLU A 14 1.92 -11.29 9.57
C GLU A 14 2.16 -11.46 11.07
N LYS A 15 3.30 -10.97 11.57
CA LYS A 15 3.64 -10.92 13.00
C LYS A 15 3.05 -9.70 13.72
N GLY A 16 2.40 -8.79 12.99
CA GLY A 16 1.83 -7.56 13.53
C GLY A 16 2.84 -6.42 13.71
N ASN A 17 4.04 -6.53 13.12
CA ASN A 17 5.02 -5.46 13.12
C ASN A 17 4.82 -4.58 11.89
N ASN A 18 4.84 -3.25 12.06
CA ASN A 18 4.79 -2.28 10.97
C ASN A 18 5.80 -1.13 11.14
N GLU A 19 6.78 -1.23 12.05
CA GLU A 19 7.77 -0.18 12.29
C GLU A 19 8.96 -0.27 11.30
N PHE A 20 8.65 -0.30 10.01
CA PHE A 20 9.60 -0.36 8.91
C PHE A 20 9.10 0.39 7.68
N TYR A 21 9.94 0.49 6.66
CA TYR A 21 9.54 0.95 5.34
C TYR A 21 9.93 0.01 4.22
N LEU A 22 9.21 0.11 3.11
CA LEU A 22 9.47 -0.58 1.86
C LEU A 22 9.76 0.44 0.77
N GLU A 23 10.63 0.11 -0.17
CA GLU A 23 10.76 0.83 -1.44
C GLU A 23 10.45 -0.16 -2.55
N VAL A 24 9.46 0.16 -3.38
CA VAL A 24 8.91 -0.78 -4.36
C VAL A 24 8.70 -0.07 -5.69
N ASP A 25 8.89 -0.80 -6.78
CA ASP A 25 8.51 -0.35 -8.11
C ASP A 25 6.99 -0.37 -8.24
N LEU A 26 6.40 0.67 -8.81
CA LEU A 26 4.98 0.75 -9.12
C LEU A 26 4.75 0.16 -10.52
N LEU A 27 4.00 -0.93 -10.61
CA LEU A 27 3.73 -1.58 -11.90
C LEU A 27 2.50 -0.99 -12.63
N GLY A 28 1.70 -0.18 -11.94
CA GLY A 28 0.52 0.49 -12.47
C GLY A 28 -0.71 0.34 -11.57
N ILE A 29 -1.72 1.16 -11.89
CA ILE A 29 -3.01 1.17 -11.19
C ILE A 29 -3.96 0.15 -11.81
N GLU A 30 -4.47 -0.78 -11.00
CA GLU A 30 -5.46 -1.77 -11.42
C GLU A 30 -6.88 -1.24 -11.30
N GLU A 31 -7.18 -0.56 -10.19
CA GLU A 31 -8.54 -0.13 -9.88
C GLU A 31 -8.53 1.14 -9.03
N ARG A 32 -9.51 2.00 -9.29
CA ARG A 32 -9.84 3.15 -8.45
C ARG A 32 -11.32 3.11 -8.09
N GLY A 33 -11.62 3.15 -6.80
CA GLY A 33 -12.99 3.13 -6.30
C GLY A 33 -13.29 4.27 -5.32
N ILE A 34 -14.58 4.63 -5.24
CA ILE A 34 -15.11 5.54 -4.24
C ILE A 34 -16.25 4.83 -3.52
N THR A 35 -16.15 4.74 -2.20
CA THR A 35 -17.20 4.16 -1.37
C THR A 35 -18.40 5.09 -1.25
N GLN A 36 -19.55 4.57 -0.81
CA GLN A 36 -20.75 5.38 -0.54
C GLN A 36 -20.52 6.52 0.46
N ARG A 37 -19.50 6.40 1.32
CA ARG A 37 -19.12 7.43 2.31
C ARG A 37 -18.09 8.42 1.78
N GLY A 38 -17.71 8.34 0.50
CA GLY A 38 -16.73 9.24 -0.12
C GLY A 38 -15.27 8.85 0.11
N ASN A 39 -14.98 7.75 0.83
CA ASN A 39 -13.61 7.23 0.92
C ASN A 39 -13.15 6.73 -0.44
N ILE A 40 -11.90 7.00 -0.78
CA ILE A 40 -11.26 6.63 -2.02
C ILE A 40 -10.34 5.45 -1.73
N PHE A 41 -10.30 4.47 -2.63
CA PHE A 41 -9.25 3.48 -2.61
C PHE A 41 -8.66 3.31 -3.99
N VAL A 42 -7.35 3.08 -4.04
CA VAL A 42 -6.62 2.74 -5.25
C VAL A 42 -5.91 1.42 -5.02
N ARG A 43 -6.11 0.49 -5.95
CA ARG A 43 -5.45 -0.82 -5.98
C ARG A 43 -4.33 -0.76 -7.00
N VAL A 44 -3.12 -1.09 -6.57
CA VAL A 44 -1.93 -1.09 -7.43
C VAL A 44 -1.11 -2.34 -7.22
N ASN A 45 -0.42 -2.76 -8.28
CA ASN A 45 0.61 -3.78 -8.17
C ASN A 45 1.95 -3.11 -7.90
N VAL A 46 2.65 -3.63 -6.89
CA VAL A 46 4.00 -3.20 -6.53
C VAL A 46 4.95 -4.37 -6.60
N LYS A 47 6.22 -4.07 -6.85
CA LYS A 47 7.25 -5.09 -7.01
C LYS A 47 8.54 -4.69 -6.29
N ASP A 48 9.22 -5.68 -5.77
CA ASP A 48 10.60 -5.60 -5.31
C ASP A 48 11.29 -6.92 -5.64
N GLU A 49 12.37 -6.85 -6.42
CA GLU A 49 13.09 -8.02 -6.95
C GLU A 49 12.16 -9.03 -7.66
N GLU A 50 11.99 -10.24 -7.12
CA GLU A 50 11.10 -11.28 -7.63
C GLU A 50 9.71 -11.28 -6.98
N THR A 51 9.51 -10.45 -5.96
CA THR A 51 8.25 -10.41 -5.19
C THR A 51 7.32 -9.36 -5.78
N THR A 52 6.09 -9.77 -6.11
CA THR A 52 5.00 -8.86 -6.48
C THR A 52 3.94 -8.92 -5.39
N ALA A 53 3.31 -7.78 -5.12
CA ALA A 53 2.23 -7.68 -4.15
C ALA A 53 1.15 -6.72 -4.62
N THR A 54 -0.08 -6.98 -4.24
CA THR A 54 -1.17 -6.03 -4.34
C THR A 54 -1.17 -5.09 -3.13
N LEU A 55 -0.96 -3.81 -3.38
CA LEU A 55 -1.15 -2.72 -2.43
C LEU A 55 -2.52 -2.08 -2.64
N VAL A 56 -3.29 -1.91 -1.57
CA VAL A 56 -4.46 -1.01 -1.58
C VAL A 56 -4.16 0.23 -0.75
N VAL A 57 -4.27 1.39 -1.38
CA VAL A 57 -4.10 2.70 -0.78
C VAL A 57 -5.46 3.27 -0.46
N TRP A 58 -5.72 3.53 0.82
CA TRP A 58 -6.95 4.14 1.31
C TRP A 58 -6.74 5.62 1.58
N GLY A 59 -7.69 6.42 1.08
CA GLY A 59 -7.81 7.85 1.36
C GLY A 59 -9.25 8.23 1.71
N SER A 60 -9.41 9.39 2.32
CA SER A 60 -10.68 10.00 2.66
C SER A 60 -10.82 11.33 1.94
N SER A 61 -12.00 11.95 2.03
CA SER A 61 -12.22 13.30 1.52
C SER A 61 -11.29 14.34 2.18
N GLU A 62 -10.86 14.09 3.41
CA GLU A 62 -10.01 15.01 4.18
C GLU A 62 -8.52 14.69 4.03
N ASN A 63 -8.16 13.43 3.76
CA ASN A 63 -6.77 13.01 3.59
C ASN A 63 -6.64 11.97 2.48
N LYS A 64 -6.33 12.46 1.28
CA LYS A 64 -6.09 11.66 0.07
C LYS A 64 -4.64 11.68 -0.39
N TYR A 65 -3.72 12.15 0.44
CA TYR A 65 -2.32 12.38 0.02
C TYR A 65 -1.66 11.12 -0.56
N ASN A 66 -1.78 9.97 0.09
CA ASN A 66 -1.17 8.73 -0.41
C ASN A 66 -1.78 8.29 -1.74
N VAL A 67 -3.09 8.50 -1.92
CA VAL A 67 -3.79 8.25 -3.17
C VAL A 67 -3.22 9.14 -4.27
N GLU A 68 -3.06 10.43 -4.02
CA GLU A 68 -2.51 11.39 -4.99
C GLU A 68 -1.04 11.12 -5.35
N VAL A 69 -0.24 10.56 -4.45
CA VAL A 69 1.12 10.10 -4.78
C VAL A 69 1.08 8.95 -5.78
N VAL A 70 0.23 7.96 -5.53
CA VAL A 70 0.14 6.77 -6.37
C VAL A 70 -0.55 7.07 -7.71
N GLU A 71 -1.54 7.96 -7.74
CA GLU A 71 -2.22 8.41 -8.96
C GLU A 71 -1.33 9.21 -9.92
N ARG A 72 -0.17 9.70 -9.45
CA ARG A 72 0.87 10.27 -10.33
C ARG A 72 1.69 9.21 -11.05
N GLU A 73 1.49 7.93 -10.71
CA GLU A 73 2.16 6.77 -11.27
C GLU A 73 3.70 6.89 -11.31
N PRO A 74 4.37 7.27 -10.19
CA PRO A 74 5.83 7.30 -10.16
C PRO A 74 6.41 5.90 -10.32
N GLU A 75 7.60 5.78 -10.94
CA GLU A 75 8.26 4.49 -11.15
C GLU A 75 8.53 3.75 -9.83
N LYS A 76 8.85 4.50 -8.76
CA LYS A 76 9.17 3.96 -7.44
C LYS A 76 8.48 4.74 -6.33
N ILE A 77 8.00 4.02 -5.32
CA ILE A 77 7.44 4.59 -4.11
C ILE A 77 8.10 4.02 -2.85
N ARG A 78 8.16 4.85 -1.81
CA ARG A 78 8.48 4.44 -0.44
C ARG A 78 7.20 4.36 0.37
N ILE A 79 6.96 3.22 1.01
CA ILE A 79 5.79 2.98 1.88
C ILE A 79 6.27 2.91 3.32
N LEU A 80 6.00 3.95 4.10
CA LEU A 80 6.32 4.03 5.52
C LEU A 80 5.17 3.45 6.35
N ARG A 81 5.47 2.50 7.26
CA ARG A 81 4.47 1.83 8.12
C ARG A 81 3.31 1.21 7.34
N PRO A 82 3.58 0.25 6.45
CA PRO A 82 2.52 -0.49 5.78
C PRO A 82 1.64 -1.22 6.81
N VAL A 83 0.40 -1.53 6.44
CA VAL A 83 -0.59 -2.14 7.32
C VAL A 83 -0.96 -3.52 6.80
N ARG A 84 -1.08 -4.49 7.72
CA ARG A 84 -1.60 -5.82 7.41
C ARG A 84 -3.08 -5.70 7.03
N PRO A 85 -3.53 -6.19 5.87
CA PRO A 85 -4.94 -6.17 5.52
C PRO A 85 -5.77 -7.07 6.44
N SER A 86 -7.07 -6.76 6.54
CA SER A 86 -8.00 -7.65 7.25
C SER A 86 -8.09 -9.03 6.56
N HIS A 87 -8.47 -10.07 7.32
CA HIS A 87 -8.61 -11.42 6.77
C HIS A 87 -9.55 -11.47 5.56
N TRP A 88 -10.66 -10.74 5.62
CA TRP A 88 -11.62 -10.62 4.52
C TRP A 88 -11.01 -9.97 3.27
N ALA A 89 -10.19 -8.93 3.42
CA ALA A 89 -9.54 -8.28 2.28
C ALA A 89 -8.53 -9.21 1.58
N ARG A 90 -7.80 -10.02 2.36
CA ARG A 90 -6.86 -11.01 1.83
C ARG A 90 -7.56 -12.11 1.02
N THR A 91 -8.64 -12.67 1.55
CA THR A 91 -9.32 -13.82 0.91
C THR A 91 -10.30 -13.41 -0.18
N GLY A 92 -11.07 -12.34 0.04
CA GLY A 92 -12.07 -11.86 -0.90
C GLY A 92 -11.51 -11.00 -2.02
N TYR A 93 -10.50 -10.19 -1.73
CA TYR A 93 -9.96 -9.20 -2.65
C TYR A 93 -8.50 -9.44 -3.01
N LYS A 94 -7.82 -10.48 -2.48
CA LYS A 94 -6.41 -10.77 -2.77
C LYS A 94 -5.52 -9.53 -2.58
N VAL A 95 -5.61 -8.92 -1.41
CA VAL A 95 -4.77 -7.76 -1.02
C VAL A 95 -3.66 -8.24 -0.10
N ASP A 96 -2.42 -7.86 -0.39
CA ASP A 96 -1.24 -8.29 0.38
C ASP A 96 -0.85 -7.27 1.45
N LEU A 97 -0.98 -5.98 1.14
CA LEU A 97 -0.69 -4.88 2.07
C LEU A 97 -1.61 -3.67 1.89
N TRP A 98 -1.78 -2.90 2.96
CA TRP A 98 -2.56 -1.67 2.98
C TRP A 98 -1.68 -0.45 3.26
N ALA A 99 -2.07 0.67 2.66
CA ALA A 99 -1.62 2.00 3.04
C ALA A 99 -2.82 2.81 3.52
N HIS A 100 -3.05 2.84 4.84
CA HIS A 100 -4.15 3.60 5.42
C HIS A 100 -3.69 5.02 5.74
N GLU A 101 -4.41 6.05 5.27
CA GLU A 101 -4.05 7.48 5.39
C GLU A 101 -3.63 7.98 6.78
N ARG A 102 -4.09 7.31 7.84
CA ARG A 102 -3.83 7.65 9.27
C ARG A 102 -2.59 6.98 9.85
N VAL A 103 -2.07 5.95 9.19
CA VAL A 103 -0.99 5.10 9.71
C VAL A 103 0.22 5.13 8.77
N THR A 104 -0.05 5.05 7.47
CA THR A 104 0.94 4.90 6.41
C THR A 104 1.20 6.24 5.73
N ARG A 105 2.44 6.46 5.33
CA ARG A 105 2.84 7.57 4.43
C ARG A 105 3.50 6.99 3.20
N ILE A 106 3.07 7.42 2.01
CA ILE A 106 3.70 7.06 0.75
C ILE A 106 4.50 8.26 0.22
N GLU A 107 5.72 8.03 -0.19
CA GLU A 107 6.59 9.04 -0.80
C GLU A 107 7.02 8.58 -2.18
N GLU A 108 7.17 9.53 -3.10
CA GLU A 108 7.86 9.32 -4.36
C GLU A 108 9.38 9.33 -4.09
N VAL A 109 10.13 8.47 -4.79
CA VAL A 109 11.58 8.26 -4.59
C VAL A 109 12.36 8.71 -5.82
#